data_AF-U5WU28-F1
#
_entry.id   AF-U5WU28-F1
#
_cell.length_a   1.000
_cell.length_b   1.000
_cell.length_c   1.000
_cell.angle_alpha   90.00
_cell.angle_beta   90.00
_cell.angle_gamma   90.00
#
_symmetry.space_group_name_H-M   'P 1'
#
loop_
_entity.id
_entity.type
_entity.pdbx_description
1 polymer ?
#
loop_
_entity_poly.entity_id
_entity_poly.type
_entity_poly.pdbx_seq_one_letter_code
_entity_poly.pdbx_strand_id
1 'polypeptide(L)'
;MSRESAGAAIRALRESRDWSLADLAAATGVSIMGLSYLERGARKPHKGTVQKVENGLGLPPGTYSRLLVAADPDAELARLMAAQPPAAASPRRPGTVVVDRHSDTEVLEAYAEAQLDTLRSVIDRLPATTSNEYETYILSVVSQCVKAEMLAASSWRVAVNAGSESSDRLMQHLQSLEAMRSTLLERMSTSLSARFDRACAQSPLPEAVIAALIGVSTDEMWDIRNRGVIPPGALPRVRAFVDAMAAAEAMETAAPDQTHHNGGEQDR
;
A
#
# COMPACT_ATOMS: atom_id res chain seq x y z
N MET A 1 3.50 -29.50 -26.04
CA MET A 1 4.39 -28.33 -25.85
C MET A 1 4.37 -27.91 -24.41
N SER A 2 5.53 -27.54 -23.87
CA SER A 2 5.77 -27.57 -22.43
C SER A 2 5.86 -26.19 -21.82
N ARG A 3 5.66 -26.12 -20.51
CA ARG A 3 5.88 -24.89 -19.73
C ARG A 3 7.35 -24.47 -19.77
N GLU A 4 8.27 -25.42 -19.98
CA GLU A 4 9.70 -25.14 -20.07
C GLU A 4 10.01 -24.36 -21.34
N SER A 5 9.42 -24.71 -22.49
CA SER A 5 9.67 -23.98 -23.74
C SER A 5 9.08 -22.56 -23.71
N ALA A 6 7.90 -22.39 -23.10
CA ALA A 6 7.32 -21.06 -22.89
C ALA A 6 8.14 -20.22 -21.88
N GLY A 7 8.66 -20.84 -20.83
CA GLY A 7 9.53 -20.20 -19.85
C GLY A 7 10.89 -19.82 -20.45
N ALA A 8 11.47 -20.67 -21.29
CA ALA A 8 12.73 -20.43 -21.98
C ALA A 8 12.64 -19.21 -22.93
N ALA A 9 11.53 -19.06 -23.65
CA ALA A 9 11.31 -17.89 -24.52
C ALA A 9 11.24 -16.58 -23.72
N ILE A 10 10.58 -16.60 -22.55
CA ILE A 10 10.55 -15.45 -21.63
C ILE A 10 11.95 -15.14 -21.09
N ARG A 11 12.73 -16.17 -20.76
CA ARG A 11 14.12 -16.02 -20.33
C ARG A 11 14.98 -15.38 -21.42
N ALA A 12 14.89 -15.87 -22.64
CA ALA A 12 15.64 -15.34 -23.78
C ALA A 12 15.32 -13.86 -24.05
N LEU A 13 14.05 -13.46 -23.89
CA LEU A 13 13.65 -12.06 -23.98
C LEU A 13 14.20 -11.19 -22.83
N ARG A 14 14.24 -11.72 -21.60
CA ARG A 14 14.85 -11.00 -20.49
C ARG A 14 16.35 -10.80 -20.74
N GLU A 15 17.05 -11.86 -21.14
CA GLU A 15 18.49 -11.84 -21.38
C GLU A 15 18.87 -10.97 -22.59
N SER A 16 18.04 -10.89 -23.63
CA SER A 16 18.26 -9.99 -24.78
C SER A 16 18.13 -8.50 -24.45
N ARG A 17 17.60 -8.17 -23.26
CA ARG A 17 17.54 -6.81 -22.71
C ARG A 17 18.61 -6.53 -21.66
N ASP A 18 19.56 -7.46 -21.50
CA ASP A 18 20.60 -7.43 -20.47
C ASP A 18 20.02 -7.34 -19.04
N TRP A 19 18.81 -7.83 -18.82
CA TRP A 19 18.17 -7.82 -17.51
C TRP A 19 18.53 -9.07 -16.70
N SER A 20 18.98 -8.87 -15.47
CA SER A 20 19.06 -9.96 -14.49
C SER A 20 17.68 -10.37 -13.98
N LEU A 21 17.59 -11.52 -13.30
CA LEU A 21 16.37 -11.89 -12.59
C LEU A 21 15.99 -10.86 -11.50
N ALA A 22 16.97 -10.15 -10.92
CA ALA A 22 16.72 -9.11 -9.93
C ALA A 22 16.09 -7.87 -10.57
N ASP A 23 16.54 -7.49 -11.77
CA ASP A 23 16.00 -6.35 -12.52
C ASP A 23 14.54 -6.61 -12.94
N LEU A 24 14.27 -7.82 -13.45
CA LEU A 24 12.89 -8.21 -13.77
C LEU A 24 12.02 -8.31 -12.51
N ALA A 25 12.57 -8.76 -11.37
CA ALA A 25 11.85 -8.80 -10.10
C ALA A 25 11.47 -7.39 -9.62
N ALA A 26 12.39 -6.43 -9.71
CA ALA A 26 12.14 -5.04 -9.38
C ALA A 26 11.08 -4.41 -10.30
N ALA A 27 11.15 -4.68 -11.61
CA ALA A 27 10.20 -4.14 -12.59
C ALA A 27 8.78 -4.73 -12.47
N THR A 28 8.63 -5.97 -11.99
CA THR A 28 7.34 -6.70 -11.97
C THR A 28 6.74 -6.86 -10.57
N GLY A 29 7.53 -6.66 -9.51
CA GLY A 29 7.14 -6.99 -8.14
C GLY A 29 6.89 -8.50 -7.93
N VAL A 30 7.50 -9.36 -8.76
CA VAL A 30 7.48 -10.83 -8.62
C VAL A 30 8.80 -11.29 -8.02
N SER A 31 8.77 -12.22 -7.08
CA SER A 31 10.01 -12.71 -6.45
C SER A 31 10.96 -13.36 -7.46
N ILE A 32 12.27 -13.19 -7.26
CA ILE A 32 13.33 -13.81 -8.07
C ILE A 32 13.11 -15.33 -8.21
N MET A 33 12.77 -15.99 -7.11
CA MET A 33 12.45 -17.42 -7.09
C MET A 33 11.19 -17.74 -7.93
N GLY A 34 10.17 -16.88 -7.87
CA GLY A 34 8.96 -17.00 -8.67
C GLY A 34 9.24 -16.88 -10.17
N LEU A 35 10.09 -15.94 -10.57
CA LEU A 35 10.57 -15.77 -11.94
C LEU A 35 11.42 -16.96 -12.40
N SER A 36 12.35 -17.44 -11.56
CA SER A 36 13.15 -18.64 -11.84
C SER A 36 12.28 -19.89 -12.09
N TYR A 37 11.21 -20.07 -11.31
CA TYR A 37 10.28 -21.18 -11.53
C TYR A 37 9.45 -21.03 -12.81
N LEU A 38 9.12 -19.79 -13.19
CA LEU A 38 8.39 -19.50 -14.42
C LEU A 38 9.27 -19.75 -15.65
N GLU A 39 10.51 -19.25 -15.65
CA GLU A 39 11.46 -19.43 -16.75
C GLU A 39 11.86 -20.89 -16.98
N ARG A 40 11.90 -21.69 -15.91
CA ARG A 40 12.18 -23.14 -16.01
C ARG A 40 10.93 -23.98 -16.28
N GLY A 41 9.75 -23.38 -16.31
CA GLY A 41 8.47 -24.12 -16.44
C GLY A 41 8.19 -25.10 -15.31
N ALA A 42 8.89 -25.01 -14.18
CA ALA A 42 8.94 -26.02 -13.12
C ALA A 42 7.61 -26.18 -12.37
N ARG A 43 6.76 -25.14 -12.38
CA ARG A 43 5.41 -25.18 -11.79
C ARG A 43 4.43 -24.40 -12.66
N LYS A 44 3.13 -24.67 -12.48
CA LYS A 44 2.08 -23.85 -13.08
C LYS A 44 2.07 -22.47 -12.41
N PRO A 45 2.35 -21.37 -13.13
CA PRO A 45 2.30 -20.03 -12.54
C PRO A 45 0.85 -19.59 -12.32
N HIS A 46 0.63 -18.76 -11.31
CA HIS A 46 -0.67 -18.11 -11.11
C HIS A 46 -0.91 -17.06 -12.20
N LYS A 47 -2.19 -16.88 -12.58
CA LYS A 47 -2.61 -15.89 -13.58
C LYS A 47 -2.08 -14.47 -13.27
N GLY A 48 -2.14 -14.06 -12.00
CA GLY A 48 -1.62 -12.76 -11.58
C GLY A 48 -0.10 -12.61 -11.72
N THR A 49 0.66 -13.69 -11.53
CA THR A 49 2.11 -13.70 -11.75
C THR A 49 2.44 -13.55 -13.24
N VAL A 50 1.72 -14.28 -14.10
CA VAL A 50 1.89 -14.20 -15.56
C VAL A 50 1.63 -12.78 -16.05
N GLN A 51 0.53 -12.15 -15.63
CA GLN A 51 0.19 -10.79 -16.06
C GLN A 51 1.25 -9.77 -15.63
N LYS A 52 1.78 -9.87 -14.41
CA LYS A 52 2.85 -8.98 -13.93
C LYS A 52 4.12 -9.11 -14.78
N VAL A 53 4.50 -10.33 -15.13
CA VAL A 53 5.67 -10.60 -15.98
C VAL A 53 5.47 -10.11 -17.41
N GLU A 54 4.30 -10.36 -18.00
CA GLU A 54 3.95 -9.84 -19.32
C GLU A 54 4.03 -8.31 -19.35
N ASN A 55 3.42 -7.64 -18.36
CA ASN A 55 3.46 -6.18 -18.26
C ASN A 55 4.88 -5.64 -18.08
N GLY A 56 5.69 -6.21 -17.19
CA GLY A 56 7.07 -5.75 -16.97
C GLY A 56 8.00 -6.01 -18.15
N LEU A 57 7.68 -6.98 -19.01
CA LEU A 57 8.36 -7.21 -20.28
C LEU A 57 7.73 -6.44 -21.45
N GLY A 58 6.65 -5.67 -21.23
CA GLY A 58 5.95 -4.96 -22.30
C GLY A 58 5.29 -5.88 -23.33
N LEU A 59 4.94 -7.11 -22.93
CA LEU A 59 4.27 -8.09 -23.76
C LEU A 59 2.75 -7.90 -23.71
N PRO A 60 2.02 -8.17 -24.82
CA PRO A 60 0.57 -8.17 -24.80
C PRO A 60 -0.01 -9.16 -23.77
N PRO A 61 -1.14 -8.84 -23.10
CA PRO A 61 -1.79 -9.76 -22.18
C PRO A 61 -2.11 -11.10 -22.84
N GLY A 62 -1.80 -12.20 -22.14
CA GLY A 62 -2.05 -13.57 -22.60
C GLY A 62 -0.97 -14.11 -23.56
N THR A 63 0.14 -13.40 -23.75
CA THR A 63 1.31 -13.87 -24.50
C THR A 63 1.79 -15.23 -23.99
N TYR A 64 1.95 -15.41 -22.68
CA TYR A 64 2.38 -16.69 -22.10
C TYR A 64 1.44 -17.84 -22.43
N SER A 65 0.12 -17.60 -22.45
CA SER A 65 -0.87 -18.61 -22.85
C SER A 65 -0.71 -19.02 -24.31
N ARG A 66 -0.33 -18.09 -25.20
CA ARG A 66 -0.02 -18.39 -26.60
C ARG A 66 1.29 -19.17 -26.73
N LEU A 67 2.33 -18.80 -25.97
CA LEU A 67 3.60 -19.51 -25.93
C LEU A 67 3.46 -20.96 -25.46
N LEU A 68 2.54 -21.25 -24.54
CA LEU A 68 2.26 -22.62 -24.08
C LEU A 68 1.75 -23.56 -25.19
N VAL A 69 1.12 -23.01 -26.22
CA VAL A 69 0.49 -23.76 -27.31
C VAL A 69 1.14 -23.50 -28.67
N ALA A 70 2.17 -22.66 -28.74
CA ALA A 70 2.88 -22.30 -29.96
C ALA A 70 3.96 -23.33 -30.32
N ALA A 71 3.96 -23.78 -31.59
CA ALA A 71 4.89 -24.80 -32.13
C ALA A 71 6.36 -24.44 -31.89
N ASP A 72 6.63 -23.15 -31.99
CA ASP A 72 7.91 -22.50 -31.77
C ASP A 72 7.64 -21.23 -30.95
N PRO A 73 7.83 -21.29 -29.62
CA PRO A 73 7.59 -20.15 -28.74
C PRO A 73 8.50 -18.95 -29.02
N ASP A 74 9.74 -19.16 -29.46
CA ASP A 74 10.68 -18.07 -29.75
C ASP A 74 10.25 -17.33 -31.02
N ALA A 75 9.88 -18.07 -32.09
CA ALA A 75 9.37 -17.46 -33.31
C ALA A 75 7.99 -16.81 -33.11
N GLU A 76 7.14 -17.37 -32.24
CA GLU A 76 5.87 -16.73 -31.88
C GLU A 76 6.09 -15.46 -31.05
N LEU A 77 7.02 -15.48 -30.08
CA LEU A 77 7.37 -14.31 -29.29
C LEU A 77 7.96 -13.21 -30.16
N ALA A 78 8.86 -13.55 -31.08
CA ALA A 78 9.42 -12.64 -32.07
C ALA A 78 8.33 -12.07 -32.99
N ARG A 79 7.36 -12.88 -33.42
CA ARG A 79 6.19 -12.42 -34.18
C ARG A 79 5.31 -11.48 -33.37
N LEU A 80 5.05 -11.75 -32.10
CA LEU A 80 4.28 -10.84 -31.24
C LEU A 80 5.01 -9.51 -31.00
N MET A 81 6.34 -9.55 -30.90
CA MET A 81 7.17 -8.35 -30.78
C MET A 81 7.30 -7.57 -32.10
N ALA A 82 7.34 -8.27 -33.25
CA ALA A 82 7.45 -7.65 -34.58
C ALA A 82 6.10 -7.20 -35.16
N ALA A 83 5.01 -7.87 -34.79
CA ALA A 83 3.64 -7.46 -35.11
C ALA A 83 3.17 -6.27 -34.26
N GLN A 84 4.00 -5.82 -33.31
CA GLN A 84 3.90 -4.48 -32.76
C GLN A 84 4.38 -3.50 -33.87
N PRO A 85 3.48 -2.74 -34.51
CA PRO A 85 3.93 -1.79 -35.53
C PRO A 85 4.84 -0.74 -34.87
N PRO A 86 5.89 -0.21 -35.54
CA PRO A 86 6.29 1.16 -35.22
C PRO A 86 5.03 2.00 -35.40
N ALA A 87 4.63 2.75 -34.38
CA ALA A 87 3.34 3.44 -34.29
C ALA A 87 2.93 4.10 -35.62
N ALA A 88 2.19 3.36 -36.45
CA ALA A 88 1.63 3.79 -37.72
C ALA A 88 0.13 3.73 -37.52
N ALA A 89 -0.46 4.93 -37.50
CA ALA A 89 -1.86 5.17 -37.26
C ALA A 89 -2.75 4.38 -38.21
N SER A 90 -3.56 3.46 -37.67
CA SER A 90 -4.84 3.13 -38.30
C SER A 90 -5.72 4.39 -38.31
N PRO A 91 -6.52 4.65 -39.36
CA PRO A 91 -7.43 5.78 -39.39
C PRO A 91 -8.60 5.48 -38.44
N ARG A 92 -8.35 5.67 -37.14
CA ARG A 92 -9.41 5.97 -36.19
C ARG A 92 -10.08 7.24 -36.71
N ARG A 93 -11.40 7.20 -36.88
CA ARG A 93 -12.24 8.40 -36.82
C ARG A 93 -11.67 9.31 -35.72
N PRO A 94 -11.57 10.64 -35.91
CA PRO A 94 -10.95 11.52 -34.94
C PRO A 94 -11.89 11.72 -33.74
N GLY A 95 -12.11 10.65 -32.98
CA GLY A 95 -12.06 10.75 -31.53
C GLY A 95 -10.59 10.57 -31.20
N THR A 96 -9.88 11.68 -31.09
CA THR A 96 -8.61 11.77 -30.41
C THR A 96 -8.78 11.07 -29.06
N VAL A 97 -8.35 9.81 -28.93
CA VAL A 97 -8.01 9.30 -27.60
C VAL A 97 -6.66 9.91 -27.29
N VAL A 98 -6.69 11.21 -26.96
CA VAL A 98 -5.69 11.76 -26.07
C VAL A 98 -5.89 10.95 -24.80
N VAL A 99 -4.92 10.09 -24.45
CA VAL A 99 -4.81 9.65 -23.06
C VAL A 99 -4.43 10.91 -22.33
N ASP A 100 -5.47 11.65 -21.94
CA ASP A 100 -5.28 12.84 -21.17
C ASP A 100 -4.86 12.37 -19.78
N ARG A 101 -3.58 12.54 -19.46
CA ARG A 101 -3.07 12.18 -18.14
C ARG A 101 -3.84 12.93 -17.04
N HIS A 102 -4.44 14.08 -17.35
CA HIS A 102 -5.41 14.73 -16.47
C HIS A 102 -6.66 13.86 -16.27
N SER A 103 -7.27 13.35 -17.34
CA SER A 103 -8.43 12.45 -17.25
C SER A 103 -8.15 11.16 -16.45
N ASP A 104 -6.95 10.58 -16.57
CA ASP A 104 -6.57 9.41 -15.76
C ASP A 104 -6.48 9.78 -14.27
N THR A 105 -5.97 10.98 -13.94
CA THR A 105 -5.88 11.45 -12.54
C THR A 105 -7.24 11.81 -11.96
N GLU A 106 -8.14 12.37 -12.75
CA GLU A 106 -9.53 12.64 -12.36
C GLU A 106 -10.29 11.35 -12.08
N VAL A 107 -10.09 10.29 -12.88
CA VAL A 107 -10.68 8.97 -12.63
C VAL A 107 -10.17 8.37 -11.32
N LEU A 108 -8.87 8.49 -11.05
CA LEU A 108 -8.27 8.01 -9.80
C LEU A 108 -8.79 8.79 -8.59
N GLU A 109 -8.98 10.10 -8.74
CA GLU A 109 -9.62 10.96 -7.73
C GLU A 109 -11.06 10.53 -7.46
N ALA A 110 -11.90 10.44 -8.50
CA ALA A 110 -13.30 10.04 -8.37
C ALA A 110 -13.45 8.64 -7.75
N TYR A 111 -12.52 7.73 -8.05
CA TYR A 111 -12.51 6.41 -7.41
C TYR A 111 -12.16 6.48 -5.92
N ALA A 112 -11.19 7.32 -5.52
CA ALA A 112 -10.86 7.55 -4.13
C ALA A 112 -12.03 8.20 -3.35
N GLU A 113 -12.71 9.16 -3.96
CA GLU A 113 -13.92 9.79 -3.41
C GLU A 113 -15.04 8.75 -3.20
N ALA A 114 -15.31 7.89 -4.18
CA ALA A 114 -16.31 6.84 -4.06
C ALA A 114 -16.00 5.83 -2.94
N GLN A 115 -14.72 5.50 -2.72
CA GLN A 115 -14.31 4.67 -1.57
C GLN A 115 -14.57 5.36 -0.24
N LEU A 116 -14.27 6.65 -0.17
CA LEU A 116 -14.49 7.48 1.01
C LEU A 116 -15.98 7.53 1.37
N ASP A 117 -16.86 7.75 0.40
CA ASP A 117 -18.31 7.75 0.61
C ASP A 117 -18.85 6.37 1.01
N THR A 118 -18.29 5.30 0.42
CA THR A 118 -18.61 3.93 0.85
C THR A 118 -18.26 3.72 2.32
N LEU A 119 -17.08 4.15 2.75
CA LEU A 119 -16.63 4.04 4.14
C LEU A 119 -17.51 4.85 5.09
N ARG A 120 -17.86 6.09 4.73
CA ARG A 120 -18.80 6.91 5.50
C ARG A 120 -20.13 6.18 5.70
N SER A 121 -20.69 5.63 4.63
CA SER A 121 -21.96 4.88 4.71
C SER A 121 -21.87 3.64 5.61
N VAL A 122 -20.73 2.95 5.60
CA VAL A 122 -20.49 1.81 6.50
C VAL A 122 -20.38 2.27 7.96
N ILE A 123 -19.67 3.36 8.22
CA ILE A 123 -19.49 3.94 9.56
C ILE A 123 -20.83 4.37 10.17
N ASP A 124 -21.70 4.99 9.36
CA ASP A 124 -23.05 5.41 9.77
C ASP A 124 -23.96 4.25 10.16
N ARG A 125 -23.66 3.04 9.67
CA ARG A 125 -24.42 1.80 9.92
C ARG A 125 -23.78 0.92 10.98
N LEU A 126 -22.75 1.39 11.67
CA LEU A 126 -22.10 0.61 12.71
C LEU A 126 -23.10 0.21 13.82
N PRO A 127 -22.99 -1.01 14.37
CA PRO A 127 -23.87 -1.46 15.43
C PRO A 127 -23.65 -0.63 16.71
N ALA A 128 -24.55 -0.75 17.68
CA ALA A 128 -24.36 -0.11 18.98
C ALA A 128 -23.08 -0.62 19.67
N THR A 129 -22.44 0.25 20.46
CA THR A 129 -21.20 -0.02 21.22
C THR A 129 -21.29 -1.18 22.20
N THR A 130 -22.50 -1.65 22.50
CA THR A 130 -22.79 -2.77 23.41
C THR A 130 -22.80 -4.15 22.73
N SER A 131 -22.60 -4.22 21.41
CA SER A 131 -22.51 -5.50 20.70
C SER A 131 -21.22 -6.24 21.04
N ASN A 132 -21.29 -7.55 21.30
CA ASN A 132 -20.12 -8.39 21.58
C ASN A 132 -19.12 -8.46 20.41
N GLU A 133 -19.54 -8.12 19.19
CA GLU A 133 -18.69 -8.11 17.99
C GLU A 133 -18.23 -6.70 17.60
N TYR A 134 -18.58 -5.67 18.40
CA TYR A 134 -18.37 -4.26 18.06
C TYR A 134 -16.91 -3.94 17.72
N GLU A 135 -15.97 -4.44 18.53
CA GLU A 135 -14.53 -4.31 18.31
C GLU A 135 -14.07 -4.95 16.99
N THR A 136 -14.54 -6.16 16.69
CA THR A 136 -14.25 -6.85 15.43
C THR A 136 -14.78 -6.06 14.22
N TYR A 137 -15.98 -5.48 14.31
CA TYR A 137 -16.52 -4.62 13.25
C TYR A 137 -15.68 -3.37 13.05
N ILE A 138 -15.30 -2.68 14.13
CA ILE A 138 -14.45 -1.48 14.01
C ILE A 138 -13.10 -1.83 13.37
N LEU A 139 -12.42 -2.89 13.82
CA LEU A 139 -11.14 -3.31 13.22
C LEU A 139 -11.28 -3.65 11.74
N SER A 140 -12.41 -4.24 11.32
CA SER A 140 -12.71 -4.48 9.92
C SER A 140 -12.85 -3.18 9.12
N VAL A 141 -13.54 -2.17 9.67
CA VAL A 141 -13.69 -0.86 9.01
C VAL A 141 -12.37 -0.10 8.98
N VAL A 142 -11.59 -0.10 10.08
CA VAL A 142 -10.23 0.47 10.12
C VAL A 142 -9.36 -0.16 9.02
N SER A 143 -9.38 -1.49 8.89
CA SER A 143 -8.67 -2.19 7.81
C SER A 143 -9.10 -1.76 6.40
N GLN A 144 -10.36 -1.35 6.21
CA GLN A 144 -10.83 -0.79 4.94
C GLN A 144 -10.38 0.66 4.75
N CYS A 145 -10.39 1.50 5.79
CA CYS A 145 -9.82 2.85 5.77
C CYS A 145 -8.37 2.81 5.28
N VAL A 146 -7.52 1.96 5.86
CA VAL A 146 -6.10 1.96 5.48
C VAL A 146 -5.87 1.44 4.04
N LYS A 147 -6.72 0.54 3.55
CA LYS A 147 -6.68 0.14 2.13
C LYS A 147 -7.01 1.32 1.22
N ALA A 148 -8.03 2.11 1.57
CA ALA A 148 -8.41 3.30 0.83
C ALA A 148 -7.32 4.39 0.92
N GLU A 149 -6.65 4.54 2.07
CA GLU A 149 -5.50 5.46 2.24
C GLU A 149 -4.34 5.07 1.33
N MET A 150 -3.93 3.79 1.35
CA MET A 150 -2.83 3.31 0.51
C MET A 150 -3.11 3.49 -0.98
N LEU A 151 -4.36 3.29 -1.38
CA LEU A 151 -4.83 3.56 -2.73
C LEU A 151 -4.76 5.06 -3.06
N ALA A 152 -5.34 5.91 -2.21
CA ALA A 152 -5.35 7.36 -2.39
C ALA A 152 -3.92 7.94 -2.43
N ALA A 153 -3.01 7.43 -1.60
CA ALA A 153 -1.59 7.80 -1.61
C ALA A 153 -0.88 7.40 -2.90
N SER A 154 -1.24 6.23 -3.45
CA SER A 154 -0.72 5.79 -4.75
C SER A 154 -1.26 6.66 -5.88
N SER A 155 -2.56 6.98 -5.87
CA SER A 155 -3.19 7.91 -6.81
C SER A 155 -2.60 9.30 -6.71
N TRP A 156 -2.34 9.80 -5.50
CA TRP A 156 -1.72 11.10 -5.26
C TRP A 156 -0.33 11.17 -5.88
N ARG A 157 0.46 10.12 -5.72
CA ARG A 157 1.80 10.03 -6.32
C ARG A 157 1.74 10.10 -7.85
N VAL A 158 0.70 9.55 -8.47
CA VAL A 158 0.49 9.67 -9.92
C VAL A 158 0.08 11.10 -10.28
N ALA A 159 -0.87 11.69 -9.56
CA ALA A 159 -1.37 13.04 -9.82
C ALA A 159 -0.29 14.12 -9.68
N VAL A 160 0.53 14.06 -8.62
CA VAL A 160 1.59 15.06 -8.37
C VAL A 160 2.68 14.99 -9.44
N ASN A 161 3.05 13.78 -9.89
CA ASN A 161 4.03 13.60 -10.96
C ASN A 161 3.49 14.03 -12.33
N ALA A 162 2.16 14.07 -12.50
CA ALA A 162 1.50 14.57 -13.69
C ALA A 162 1.24 16.09 -13.65
N GLY A 163 1.50 16.76 -12.52
CA GLY A 163 1.17 18.18 -12.33
C GLY A 163 -0.35 18.45 -12.36
N SER A 164 -1.15 17.49 -11.91
CA SER A 164 -2.61 17.57 -11.91
C SER A 164 -3.15 18.25 -10.64
N GLU A 165 -4.19 19.07 -10.77
CA GLU A 165 -4.92 19.67 -9.63
C GLU A 165 -5.56 18.61 -8.72
N SER A 166 -5.77 17.39 -9.24
CA SER A 166 -6.23 16.25 -8.44
C SER A 166 -5.30 15.89 -7.28
N SER A 167 -4.02 16.30 -7.28
CA SER A 167 -3.11 16.05 -6.17
C SER A 167 -3.60 16.69 -4.87
N ASP A 168 -4.16 17.90 -4.93
CA ASP A 168 -4.60 18.59 -3.71
C ASP A 168 -5.88 17.95 -3.16
N ARG A 169 -6.81 17.56 -4.04
CA ARG A 169 -8.04 16.85 -3.66
C ARG A 169 -7.75 15.46 -3.09
N LEU A 170 -6.83 14.71 -3.69
CA LEU A 170 -6.38 13.42 -3.16
C LEU A 170 -5.71 13.55 -1.79
N MET A 171 -4.97 14.64 -1.53
CA MET A 171 -4.42 14.92 -0.21
C MET A 171 -5.52 15.19 0.83
N GLN A 172 -6.56 15.93 0.47
CA GLN A 172 -7.73 16.16 1.34
C GLN A 172 -8.47 14.84 1.64
N HIS A 173 -8.59 13.95 0.65
CA HIS A 173 -9.16 12.62 0.86
C HIS A 173 -8.32 11.77 1.82
N LEU A 174 -6.98 11.80 1.70
CA LEU A 174 -6.08 11.13 2.65
C LEU A 174 -6.27 11.62 4.08
N GLN A 175 -6.32 12.95 4.28
CA GLN A 175 -6.55 13.55 5.59
C GLN A 175 -7.92 13.15 6.16
N SER A 176 -8.94 13.10 5.30
CA SER A 176 -10.29 12.67 5.70
C SER A 176 -10.33 11.20 6.11
N LEU A 177 -9.61 10.33 5.38
CA LEU A 177 -9.50 8.91 5.70
C LEU A 177 -8.78 8.70 7.04
N GLU A 178 -7.67 9.40 7.27
CA GLU A 178 -6.92 9.35 8.52
C GLU A 178 -7.75 9.85 9.72
N ALA A 179 -8.53 10.91 9.54
CA ALA A 179 -9.45 11.41 10.56
C ALA A 179 -10.55 10.40 10.90
N MET A 180 -11.11 9.73 9.89
CA MET A 180 -12.09 8.64 10.11
C MET A 180 -11.46 7.47 10.85
N ARG A 181 -10.25 7.04 10.46
CA ARG A 181 -9.50 5.98 11.12
C ARG A 181 -9.25 6.30 12.60
N SER A 182 -8.79 7.52 12.88
CA SER A 182 -8.54 8.00 14.25
C SER A 182 -9.82 8.01 15.09
N THR A 183 -10.92 8.54 14.56
CA THR A 183 -12.23 8.54 15.23
C THR A 183 -12.72 7.13 15.56
N LEU A 184 -12.48 6.16 14.67
CA LEU A 184 -12.83 4.75 14.90
C LEU A 184 -11.99 4.13 16.03
N LEU A 185 -10.69 4.42 16.08
CA LEU A 185 -9.81 3.94 17.15
C LEU A 185 -10.16 4.57 18.51
N GLU A 186 -10.61 5.81 18.55
CA GLU A 186 -11.08 6.46 19.78
C GLU A 186 -12.29 5.75 20.41
N ARG A 187 -13.19 5.21 19.57
CA ARG A 187 -14.33 4.37 20.04
C ARG A 187 -13.86 3.09 20.73
N MET A 188 -12.61 2.67 20.50
CA MET A 188 -11.95 1.53 21.12
C MET A 188 -10.78 1.94 22.01
N SER A 189 -10.83 3.11 22.64
CA SER A 189 -9.72 3.69 23.41
C SER A 189 -9.15 2.79 24.52
N THR A 190 -9.90 1.80 25.01
CA THR A 190 -9.43 0.82 26.01
C THR A 190 -8.70 -0.38 25.40
N SER A 191 -8.88 -0.64 24.10
CA SER A 191 -8.21 -1.72 23.38
C SER A 191 -6.70 -1.50 23.35
N LEU A 192 -5.93 -2.57 23.41
CA LEU A 192 -4.47 -2.47 23.39
C LEU A 192 -3.96 -1.86 22.09
N SER A 193 -4.59 -2.17 20.96
CA SER A 193 -4.22 -1.65 19.63
C SER A 193 -4.42 -0.14 19.53
N ALA A 194 -5.54 0.40 20.02
CA ALA A 194 -5.78 1.84 20.03
C ALA A 194 -4.85 2.58 20.99
N ARG A 195 -4.60 2.01 22.19
CA ARG A 195 -3.62 2.56 23.14
C ARG A 195 -2.20 2.54 22.54
N PHE A 196 -1.87 1.49 21.81
CA PHE A 196 -0.58 1.37 21.14
C PHE A 196 -0.42 2.36 19.99
N ASP A 197 -1.43 2.52 19.14
CA ASP A 197 -1.45 3.53 18.07
C ASP A 197 -1.23 4.94 18.64
N ARG A 198 -1.95 5.30 19.71
CA ARG A 198 -1.77 6.57 20.42
C ARG A 198 -0.36 6.72 21.00
N ALA A 199 0.14 5.70 21.69
CA ALA A 199 1.49 5.70 22.25
C ALA A 199 2.56 5.91 21.17
N CYS A 200 2.37 5.36 19.97
CA CYS A 200 3.27 5.61 18.84
C CYS A 200 3.17 7.05 18.34
N ALA A 201 1.96 7.61 18.21
CA ALA A 201 1.75 8.98 17.76
C ALA A 201 2.31 10.03 18.73
N GLN A 202 2.29 9.75 20.04
CA GLN A 202 2.85 10.60 21.09
C GLN A 202 4.36 10.42 21.28
N SER A 203 4.93 9.32 20.78
CA SER A 203 6.35 9.04 20.99
C SER A 203 7.21 10.00 20.17
N PRO A 204 8.30 10.55 20.74
CA PRO A 204 9.28 11.31 19.97
C PRO A 204 10.17 10.40 19.10
N LEU A 205 10.06 9.08 19.25
CA LEU A 205 10.91 8.12 18.55
C LEU A 205 10.38 7.84 17.13
N PRO A 206 11.27 7.69 16.13
CA PRO A 206 10.86 7.23 14.81
C PRO A 206 10.23 5.83 14.87
N GLU A 207 9.22 5.58 14.03
CA GLU A 207 8.49 4.31 14.01
C GLU A 207 9.39 3.08 13.82
N ALA A 208 10.43 3.19 12.99
CA ALA A 208 11.41 2.11 12.81
C ALA A 208 12.17 1.76 14.10
N VAL A 209 12.42 2.74 14.97
CA VAL A 209 13.06 2.53 16.28
C VAL A 209 12.08 1.88 17.25
N ILE A 210 10.81 2.31 17.25
CA ILE A 210 9.77 1.69 18.07
C ILE A 210 9.59 0.22 17.67
N ALA A 211 9.51 -0.07 16.37
CA ALA A 211 9.41 -1.43 15.85
C ALA A 211 10.59 -2.31 16.32
N ALA A 212 11.81 -1.79 16.28
CA ALA A 212 12.99 -2.49 16.82
C ALA A 212 12.92 -2.72 18.34
N LEU A 213 12.45 -1.72 19.11
CA LEU A 213 12.28 -1.82 20.58
C LEU A 213 11.29 -2.94 20.96
N ILE A 214 10.16 -3.01 20.26
CA ILE A 214 9.17 -4.09 20.48
C ILE A 214 9.53 -5.37 19.72
N GLY A 215 10.65 -5.38 19.00
CA GLY A 215 11.19 -6.45 18.15
C GLY A 215 10.18 -7.06 17.21
N VAL A 216 9.60 -6.22 16.37
CA VAL A 216 8.75 -6.58 15.22
C VAL A 216 9.25 -5.82 13.98
N SER A 217 8.86 -6.27 12.80
CA SER A 217 9.08 -5.53 11.54
C SER A 217 8.15 -4.31 11.42
N THR A 218 8.46 -3.38 10.52
CA THR A 218 7.57 -2.24 10.22
C THR A 218 6.21 -2.69 9.68
N ASP A 219 6.15 -3.82 8.98
CA ASP A 219 4.89 -4.39 8.48
C ASP A 219 4.05 -4.96 9.63
N GLU A 220 4.69 -5.65 10.59
CA GLU A 220 4.00 -6.12 11.80
C GLU A 220 3.58 -4.95 12.69
N MET A 221 4.39 -3.89 12.78
CA MET A 221 4.03 -2.64 13.46
C MET A 221 2.74 -2.06 12.87
N TRP A 222 2.65 -2.03 11.55
CA TRP A 222 1.46 -1.60 10.83
C TRP A 222 0.25 -2.51 11.11
N ASP A 223 0.43 -3.84 11.14
CA ASP A 223 -0.64 -4.80 11.44
C ASP A 223 -1.15 -4.67 12.89
N ILE A 224 -0.25 -4.41 13.85
CA ILE A 224 -0.62 -4.15 15.24
C ILE A 224 -1.53 -2.92 15.32
N ARG A 225 -1.13 -1.82 14.69
CA ARG A 225 -1.84 -0.52 14.76
C ARG A 225 -3.18 -0.53 14.02
N ASN A 226 -3.25 -1.25 12.89
CA ASN A 226 -4.39 -1.13 11.97
C ASN A 226 -5.28 -2.37 11.90
N ARG A 227 -4.81 -3.53 12.37
CA ARG A 227 -5.59 -4.78 12.39
C ARG A 227 -5.73 -5.38 13.78
N GLY A 228 -5.01 -4.84 14.77
CA GLY A 228 -4.97 -5.37 16.13
C GLY A 228 -4.29 -6.74 16.25
N VAL A 229 -3.51 -7.14 15.24
CA VAL A 229 -2.81 -8.42 15.24
C VAL A 229 -1.47 -8.23 15.95
N ILE A 230 -1.36 -8.75 17.17
CA ILE A 230 -0.13 -8.66 17.98
C ILE A 230 0.56 -10.01 18.01
N PRO A 231 1.81 -10.12 17.50
CA PRO A 231 2.59 -11.34 17.63
C PRO A 231 2.73 -11.74 19.11
N PRO A 232 2.50 -13.01 19.50
CA PRO A 232 2.54 -13.44 20.91
C PRO A 232 3.86 -13.08 21.62
N GLY A 233 4.99 -13.16 20.91
CA GLY A 233 6.30 -12.79 21.45
C GLY A 233 6.51 -11.28 21.64
N ALA A 234 5.71 -10.43 20.99
CA ALA A 234 5.77 -8.97 21.09
C ALA A 234 4.81 -8.42 22.16
N LEU A 235 3.76 -9.15 22.51
CA LEU A 235 2.69 -8.68 23.41
C LEU A 235 3.19 -8.08 24.75
N PRO A 236 4.14 -8.69 25.48
CA PRO A 236 4.64 -8.08 26.73
C PRO A 236 5.34 -6.74 26.50
N ARG A 237 6.07 -6.60 25.40
CA ARG A 237 6.84 -5.39 25.05
C ARG A 237 5.92 -4.28 24.54
N VAL A 238 4.89 -4.63 23.76
CA VAL A 238 3.83 -3.69 23.36
C VAL A 238 3.14 -3.10 24.59
N ARG A 239 2.74 -3.92 25.56
CA ARG A 239 2.12 -3.43 26.82
C ARG A 239 3.08 -2.52 27.59
N ALA A 240 4.32 -2.95 27.79
CA ALA A 240 5.32 -2.16 28.49
C ALA A 240 5.57 -0.79 27.82
N PHE A 241 5.60 -0.75 26.49
CA PHE A 241 5.74 0.50 25.73
C PHE A 241 4.54 1.43 25.95
N VAL A 242 3.32 0.91 25.85
CA VAL A 242 2.10 1.69 26.09
C VAL A 242 2.07 2.25 27.51
N ASP A 243 2.38 1.44 28.51
CA ASP A 243 2.36 1.85 29.91
C ASP A 243 3.45 2.90 30.20
N ALA A 244 4.63 2.79 29.57
CA ALA A 244 5.68 3.79 29.67
C ALA A 244 5.28 5.15 29.06
N MET A 245 4.60 5.16 27.91
CA MET A 245 4.11 6.41 27.30
C MET A 245 3.00 7.05 28.13
N ALA A 246 2.08 6.25 28.67
CA ALA A 246 1.04 6.76 29.58
C ALA A 246 1.62 7.36 30.87
N ALA A 247 2.69 6.75 31.42
CA ALA A 247 3.38 7.28 32.60
C ALA A 247 4.12 8.61 32.30
N ALA A 248 4.74 8.71 31.12
CA ALA A 248 5.40 9.94 30.67
C ALA A 248 4.39 11.10 30.51
N GLU A 249 3.24 10.84 29.88
CA GLU A 249 2.15 11.81 29.71
C GLU A 249 1.59 12.29 31.07
N ALA A 250 1.43 11.38 32.03
CA ALA A 250 1.00 11.72 33.39
C ALA A 250 2.02 12.59 34.15
N MET A 251 3.32 12.39 33.93
CA MET A 251 4.37 13.22 34.53
C MET A 251 4.42 14.62 33.92
N GLU A 252 4.18 14.74 32.61
CA GLU A 252 4.18 16.02 31.88
C GLU A 252 2.95 16.88 32.24
N THR A 253 1.78 16.26 32.40
CA THR A 253 0.56 16.95 32.86
C THR A 253 0.57 17.32 34.35
N ALA A 254 1.40 16.65 35.16
CA ALA A 254 1.55 16.96 36.58
C ALA A 254 2.61 18.04 36.88
N ALA A 255 3.38 18.50 35.88
CA ALA A 255 4.33 19.59 36.06
C ALA A 255 3.60 20.94 36.16
N PRO A 256 3.60 21.64 37.32
CA PRO A 256 2.96 22.94 37.42
C PRO A 256 3.79 23.97 36.64
N ASP A 257 3.10 24.86 35.95
CA ASP A 257 3.62 26.04 35.25
C ASP A 257 4.47 26.90 36.21
N GLN A 258 5.77 26.61 36.26
CA GLN A 258 6.76 27.44 36.94
C GLN A 258 7.44 28.33 35.90
N THR A 259 6.69 29.27 35.35
CA THR A 259 7.29 30.36 34.58
C THR A 259 6.78 31.73 35.04
N HIS A 260 7.72 32.44 35.69
CA HIS A 260 7.79 33.89 35.90
C HIS A 260 6.93 34.54 37.01
N HIS A 261 7.38 34.36 38.25
CA HIS A 261 7.41 35.48 39.20
C HIS A 261 8.79 35.52 39.88
N ASN A 262 9.80 36.05 39.18
CA ASN A 262 11.05 36.41 39.85
C ASN A 262 11.04 37.91 40.12
N GLY A 263 10.99 38.24 41.41
CA GLY A 263 10.84 39.56 41.97
C GLY A 263 11.90 40.54 41.48
N GLY A 264 11.43 41.65 40.92
CA GLY A 264 12.17 42.89 40.91
C GLY A 264 11.94 43.61 42.24
N GLU A 265 12.55 43.11 43.32
CA GLU A 265 12.64 43.86 44.56
C GLU A 265 13.94 43.50 45.27
N GLN A 266 14.96 44.32 45.06
CA GLN A 266 16.12 44.46 45.94
C GLN A 266 16.76 45.84 45.75
N ASP A 267 16.44 46.71 46.71
CA ASP A 267 17.37 47.58 47.46
C ASP A 267 18.27 48.59 46.71
N ARG A 268 17.87 49.88 46.73
CA ARG A 268 18.48 50.98 47.54
C ARG A 268 18.13 52.37 47.00
#